data_AF-A0A2P5MY42-F1
#
_entry.id   AF-A0A2P5MY42-F1
#
_cell.length_a   1.000
_cell.length_b   1.000
_cell.length_c   1.000
_cell.angle_alpha   90.00
_cell.angle_beta   90.00
_cell.angle_gamma   90.00
#
_symmetry.space_group_name_H-M   'P 1'
#
loop_
_entity.id
_entity.type
_entity.pdbx_description
1 polymer ?
#
loop_
_entity_poly.entity_id
_entity_poly.type
_entity_poly.pdbx_seq_one_letter_code
_entity_poly.pdbx_strand_id
1 'polypeptide(L)'
;MSQSLSQIEKALREDRKLLKELSKRLIEPVAETPQPAVFEPQAPATEHVLFEIPATQAIIEPSPPQAEITEIVAEPATIVTPNDDWNQSTWQAAEPSRFELAAKQILQEIWNWIIVGEGHRPEGMAMEYAVASNWLLRVGVLILVTGIGFFLKYSIDNGLLGEQARVALSVLAGVGMIVGGVRLVGSKYHLFSQGLLGGGIAVLYFSVFAAHSFYHLLEAYPTFALMILVTACAAVLAIRLDSMLVAIFAIIGGYCTPILLSTGQVNFPGLFSYMLLLGVGILAINWYKQWHLLNFLSFFFNYLLFFGAMQNYEVGYFWQVLPYLTGFFVLYSTTVLLFCLVNQTKSTLLDLLALIINAAIFFGTAYHLVETAYGQIWVALVTVALAAFYVSHVYYCLARRVA
;
A
#
# COMPACT_ATOMS: atom_id res chain seq x y z
N MET A 1 -1.00 0.12 35.13
CA MET A 1 -0.75 0.73 33.81
C MET A 1 0.23 1.92 33.85
N SER A 2 0.29 2.70 34.95
CA SER A 2 1.21 3.86 35.05
C SER A 2 2.69 3.49 35.27
N GLN A 3 3.00 2.37 35.92
CA GLN A 3 4.40 1.94 36.16
C GLN A 3 5.10 1.36 34.92
N SER A 4 4.38 0.75 33.97
CA SER A 4 5.01 0.22 32.74
C SER A 4 5.37 1.34 31.76
N LEU A 5 4.53 2.37 31.66
CA LEU A 5 4.78 3.52 30.80
C LEU A 5 6.01 4.33 31.26
N SER A 6 6.21 4.48 32.57
CA SER A 6 7.38 5.19 33.10
C SER A 6 8.70 4.41 32.92
N GLN A 7 8.65 3.07 32.88
CA GLN A 7 9.81 2.25 32.55
C GLN A 7 10.16 2.33 31.06
N ILE A 8 9.17 2.30 30.17
CA ILE A 8 9.36 2.48 28.73
C ILE A 8 9.94 3.87 28.42
N GLU A 9 9.48 4.90 29.11
CA GLU A 9 9.99 6.26 28.91
C GLU A 9 11.44 6.44 29.41
N LYS A 10 11.82 5.72 30.48
CA LYS A 10 13.22 5.67 30.94
C LYS A 10 14.12 4.97 29.93
N ALA A 11 13.71 3.80 29.42
CA ALA A 11 14.48 3.04 28.44
C ALA A 11 14.70 3.85 27.14
N LEU A 12 13.65 4.51 26.63
CA LEU A 12 13.75 5.37 25.45
C LEU A 12 14.69 6.58 25.64
N ARG A 13 14.77 7.14 26.85
CA ARG A 13 15.71 8.24 27.14
C ARG A 13 17.15 7.75 27.20
N GLU A 14 17.37 6.53 27.67
CA GLU A 14 18.69 5.92 27.78
C GLU A 14 19.24 5.57 26.40
N ASP A 15 18.43 4.94 25.54
CA ASP A 15 18.78 4.68 24.14
C ASP A 15 19.08 5.97 23.37
N ARG A 16 18.29 7.03 23.59
CA ARG A 16 18.53 8.32 22.94
C ARG A 16 19.84 8.97 23.37
N LYS A 17 20.29 8.74 24.61
CA LYS A 17 21.61 9.19 25.07
C LYS A 17 22.72 8.38 24.41
N LEU A 18 22.60 7.05 24.37
CA LEU A 18 23.59 6.18 23.73
C LEU A 18 23.74 6.49 22.23
N LEU A 19 22.64 6.74 21.53
CA LEU A 19 22.67 7.14 20.12
C LEU A 19 23.36 8.49 19.92
N LYS A 20 23.18 9.45 20.84
CA LYS A 20 23.91 10.72 20.79
C LYS A 20 25.40 10.53 21.05
N GLU A 21 25.76 9.71 22.02
CA GLU A 21 27.16 9.39 22.35
C GLU A 21 27.87 8.71 21.16
N LEU A 22 27.21 7.74 20.54
CA LEU A 22 27.70 7.05 19.34
C LEU A 22 27.80 8.00 18.15
N SER A 23 26.79 8.85 17.94
CA SER A 23 26.86 9.87 16.87
C SER A 23 28.05 10.80 17.08
N LYS A 24 28.35 11.18 18.33
CA LYS A 24 29.47 12.06 18.66
C LYS A 24 30.82 11.38 18.41
N ARG A 25 30.94 10.08 18.76
CA ARG A 25 32.14 9.28 18.47
C ARG A 25 32.36 9.01 16.98
N LEU A 26 31.30 8.94 16.18
CA LEU A 26 31.39 8.78 14.72
C LEU A 26 31.77 10.08 13.99
N ILE A 27 31.63 11.24 14.64
CA ILE A 27 31.91 12.56 14.06
C ILE A 27 33.33 13.06 14.42
N GLU A 28 33.97 12.50 15.44
CA GLU A 28 35.36 12.84 15.78
C GLU A 28 36.34 12.20 14.78
N PRO A 29 37.22 12.98 14.11
CA PRO A 29 38.21 12.43 13.20
C PRO A 29 39.26 11.65 13.99
N VAL A 30 39.58 10.44 13.49
CA VAL A 30 40.62 9.56 14.03
C VAL A 30 41.94 10.33 14.11
N ALA A 31 42.32 10.74 15.32
CA ALA A 31 43.64 11.27 15.60
C ALA A 31 44.66 10.12 15.64
N GLU A 32 45.84 10.41 15.08
CA GLU A 32 46.97 9.53 14.78
C GLU A 32 47.26 8.43 15.81
N THR A 33 47.44 7.20 15.30
CA THR A 33 47.98 6.05 16.03
C THR A 33 49.48 6.24 16.30
N PRO A 34 49.97 6.22 17.55
CA PRO A 34 51.38 5.97 17.83
C PRO A 34 51.67 4.47 17.76
N GLN A 35 52.81 4.10 17.18
CA GLN A 35 53.30 2.72 17.04
C GLN A 35 53.36 1.98 18.39
N PRO A 36 53.15 0.64 18.44
CA PRO A 36 53.19 -0.11 19.68
C PRO A 36 54.62 -0.30 20.18
N ALA A 37 54.88 0.09 21.43
CA ALA A 37 56.06 -0.30 22.17
C ALA A 37 55.94 -1.77 22.62
N VAL A 38 56.99 -2.55 22.38
CA VAL A 38 57.16 -3.94 22.83
C VAL A 38 57.32 -3.97 24.36
N PHE A 39 56.56 -4.82 25.06
CA PHE A 39 56.88 -5.24 26.43
C PHE A 39 56.39 -6.66 26.72
N GLU A 40 57.29 -7.50 27.22
CA GLU A 40 57.11 -8.92 27.53
C GLU A 40 56.18 -9.17 28.74
N PRO A 41 55.48 -10.32 28.84
CA PRO A 41 54.64 -10.64 29.99
C PRO A 41 55.48 -11.17 31.17
N GLN A 42 55.39 -10.50 32.32
CA GLN A 42 55.78 -11.06 33.62
C GLN A 42 54.59 -11.78 34.27
N ALA A 43 54.79 -13.03 34.68
CA ALA A 43 53.88 -13.75 35.58
C ALA A 43 54.08 -13.30 37.04
N PRO A 44 53.02 -13.24 37.87
CA PRO A 44 53.07 -14.07 39.07
C PRO A 44 51.72 -14.57 39.66
N ALA A 45 51.87 -15.67 40.40
CA ALA A 45 51.25 -16.05 41.69
C ALA A 45 49.80 -16.55 41.77
N THR A 46 49.74 -17.84 42.12
CA THR A 46 48.66 -18.68 42.62
C THR A 46 48.06 -18.19 43.94
N GLU A 47 46.74 -18.29 44.12
CA GLU A 47 46.11 -18.40 45.46
C GLU A 47 44.87 -19.31 45.42
N HIS A 48 44.90 -20.36 46.24
CA HIS A 48 43.84 -21.35 46.43
C HIS A 48 42.82 -20.85 47.46
N VAL A 49 41.52 -21.06 47.21
CA VAL A 49 40.51 -21.07 48.28
C VAL A 49 39.60 -22.29 48.14
N LEU A 50 39.66 -23.14 49.16
CA LEU A 50 38.88 -24.36 49.38
C LEU A 50 37.71 -24.02 50.32
N PHE A 51 36.50 -24.50 50.04
CA PHE A 51 35.44 -24.63 51.06
C PHE A 51 34.68 -25.94 50.87
N GLU A 52 34.67 -26.76 51.92
CA GLU A 52 34.05 -28.07 52.08
C GLU A 52 32.54 -27.97 52.41
N ILE A 53 31.78 -29.01 52.05
CA ILE A 53 30.44 -29.30 52.59
C ILE A 53 30.44 -30.76 53.12
N PRO A 54 29.91 -31.04 54.33
CA PRO A 54 30.09 -32.32 55.01
C PRO A 54 29.06 -33.41 54.65
N ALA A 55 29.40 -34.65 55.00
CA ALA A 55 28.75 -35.92 54.65
C ALA A 55 27.53 -36.30 55.51
N THR A 56 26.62 -37.15 54.98
CA THR A 56 26.06 -38.38 55.62
C THR A 56 24.96 -39.02 54.75
N GLN A 57 25.20 -40.23 54.21
CA GLN A 57 24.55 -41.51 54.52
C GLN A 57 25.07 -42.63 53.59
N ALA A 58 25.44 -43.76 54.17
CA ALA A 58 25.95 -44.97 53.52
C ALA A 58 24.84 -46.02 53.32
N ILE A 59 25.17 -47.12 52.59
CA ILE A 59 24.54 -48.48 52.51
C ILE A 59 23.70 -48.71 51.22
N ILE A 60 23.80 -49.75 50.36
CA ILE A 60 24.59 -51.02 50.19
C ILE A 60 24.46 -51.46 48.69
N GLU A 61 25.48 -52.15 48.14
CA GLU A 61 25.59 -52.85 46.82
C GLU A 61 24.63 -54.08 46.63
N PRO A 62 24.35 -54.70 45.43
CA PRO A 62 25.37 -55.25 44.50
C PRO A 62 25.07 -55.37 42.96
N SER A 63 26.17 -55.42 42.16
CA SER A 63 26.51 -56.16 40.88
C SER A 63 25.54 -56.27 39.68
N PRO A 64 26.02 -56.32 38.40
CA PRO A 64 26.96 -57.35 37.90
C PRO A 64 27.96 -56.86 36.81
N PRO A 65 28.63 -57.74 36.03
CA PRO A 65 30.05 -58.05 36.05
C PRO A 65 30.91 -57.22 35.07
N GLN A 66 32.21 -57.11 35.38
CA GLN A 66 33.25 -56.56 34.52
C GLN A 66 33.37 -57.36 33.22
N ALA A 67 33.21 -56.67 32.08
CA ALA A 67 33.68 -57.14 30.78
C ALA A 67 34.96 -56.38 30.41
N GLU A 68 36.04 -57.14 30.39
CA GLU A 68 37.31 -56.96 29.68
C GLU A 68 37.38 -55.79 28.67
N ILE A 69 38.28 -54.84 28.97
CA ILE A 69 38.73 -53.81 28.05
C ILE A 69 39.61 -54.51 27.00
N THR A 70 39.12 -54.62 25.76
CA THR A 70 40.02 -54.91 24.63
C THR A 70 40.71 -53.62 24.24
N GLU A 71 42.00 -53.54 24.54
CA GLU A 71 42.89 -52.48 24.11
C GLU A 71 43.08 -52.58 22.58
N ILE A 72 42.25 -51.85 21.82
CA ILE A 72 42.52 -51.60 20.41
C ILE A 72 43.51 -50.44 20.35
N VAL A 73 44.76 -50.78 20.07
CA VAL A 73 45.84 -49.87 19.72
C VAL A 73 45.34 -48.84 18.71
N ALA A 74 45.41 -47.56 19.12
CA ALA A 74 45.02 -46.43 18.29
C ALA A 74 45.91 -46.36 17.04
N GLU A 75 45.33 -46.68 15.90
CA GLU A 75 45.77 -46.11 14.63
C GLU A 75 45.55 -44.60 14.75
N PRO A 76 46.53 -43.72 14.41
CA PRO A 76 46.32 -42.29 14.52
C PRO A 76 45.22 -41.93 13.52
N ALA A 77 44.00 -41.81 14.01
CA ALA A 77 42.88 -41.26 13.27
C ALA A 77 43.40 -39.94 12.72
N THR A 78 43.53 -39.87 11.40
CA THR A 78 43.76 -38.60 10.72
C THR A 78 42.69 -37.69 11.28
N ILE A 79 43.11 -36.62 11.96
CA ILE A 79 42.17 -35.59 12.40
C ILE A 79 41.62 -35.05 11.08
N VAL A 80 40.48 -35.58 10.66
CA VAL A 80 39.58 -34.84 9.78
C VAL A 80 39.17 -33.70 10.68
N THR A 81 39.93 -32.61 10.61
CA THR A 81 39.47 -31.32 11.09
C THR A 81 38.07 -31.19 10.52
N PRO A 82 37.03 -30.99 11.35
CA PRO A 82 35.70 -30.72 10.83
C PRO A 82 35.89 -29.66 9.77
N ASN A 83 35.60 -30.00 8.52
CA ASN A 83 35.75 -29.04 7.44
C ASN A 83 34.88 -27.86 7.90
N ASP A 84 35.48 -26.68 8.03
CA ASP A 84 34.78 -25.43 8.36
C ASP A 84 33.89 -25.02 7.16
N ASP A 85 33.15 -25.97 6.59
CA ASP A 85 32.17 -25.78 5.51
C ASP A 85 31.00 -24.91 5.98
N TRP A 86 30.79 -24.78 7.29
CA TRP A 86 29.88 -23.78 7.84
C TRP A 86 30.36 -22.34 7.60
N ASN A 87 31.67 -22.10 7.55
CA ASN A 87 32.26 -20.79 7.27
C ASN A 87 32.35 -20.51 5.75
N GLN A 88 32.16 -21.53 4.91
CA GLN A 88 31.96 -21.41 3.46
C GLN A 88 30.50 -21.51 3.04
N SER A 89 29.55 -21.47 3.97
CA SER A 89 28.19 -21.03 3.64
C SER A 89 28.27 -19.54 3.28
N THR A 90 28.73 -19.27 2.06
CA THR A 90 28.40 -18.04 1.38
C THR A 90 26.88 -18.07 1.32
N TRP A 91 26.22 -17.42 2.28
CA TRP A 91 24.86 -16.95 2.14
C TRP A 91 24.90 -15.97 0.96
N GLN A 92 24.98 -16.51 -0.26
CA GLN A 92 24.72 -15.77 -1.46
C GLN A 92 23.28 -15.34 -1.27
N ALA A 93 23.10 -14.06 -0.93
CA ALA A 93 21.80 -13.43 -0.93
C ALA A 93 21.12 -13.89 -2.22
N ALA A 94 20.03 -14.65 -2.09
CA ALA A 94 19.35 -15.23 -3.23
C ALA A 94 19.20 -14.12 -4.27
N GLU A 95 19.76 -14.32 -5.47
CA GLU A 95 19.68 -13.31 -6.50
C GLU A 95 18.19 -12.97 -6.66
N PRO A 96 17.81 -11.69 -6.50
CA PRO A 96 16.40 -11.31 -6.41
C PRO A 96 15.69 -11.87 -7.63
N SER A 97 14.62 -12.65 -7.37
CA SER A 97 13.91 -13.32 -8.45
C SER A 97 13.41 -12.27 -9.44
N ARG A 98 13.34 -12.61 -10.74
CA ARG A 98 12.83 -11.71 -11.78
C ARG A 98 11.49 -11.05 -11.41
N PHE A 99 10.65 -11.78 -10.67
CA PHE A 99 9.36 -11.34 -10.13
C PHE A 99 9.50 -10.23 -9.09
N GLU A 100 10.50 -10.32 -8.19
CA GLU A 100 10.84 -9.29 -7.21
C GLU A 100 11.40 -8.04 -7.87
N LEU A 101 12.21 -8.19 -8.93
CA LEU A 101 12.74 -7.05 -9.68
C LEU A 101 11.64 -6.26 -10.38
N ALA A 102 10.70 -6.94 -11.05
CA ALA A 102 9.52 -6.29 -11.64
C ALA A 102 8.66 -5.59 -10.57
N ALA A 103 8.52 -6.20 -9.40
CA ALA A 103 7.77 -5.64 -8.27
C ALA A 103 8.43 -4.36 -7.74
N LYS A 104 9.74 -4.42 -7.56
CA LYS A 104 10.55 -3.27 -7.15
C LYS A 104 10.48 -2.15 -8.18
N GLN A 105 10.46 -2.46 -9.48
CA GLN A 105 10.29 -1.47 -10.54
C GLN A 105 8.94 -0.77 -10.48
N ILE A 106 7.83 -1.51 -10.40
CA ILE A 106 6.49 -0.91 -10.28
C ILE A 106 6.40 -0.05 -9.00
N LEU A 107 6.90 -0.57 -7.88
CA LEU A 107 6.89 0.17 -6.62
C LEU A 107 7.75 1.43 -6.70
N GLN A 108 8.90 1.37 -7.37
CA GLN A 108 9.79 2.49 -7.58
C GLN A 108 9.19 3.51 -8.57
N GLU A 109 8.47 3.09 -9.60
CA GLU A 109 7.74 3.97 -10.51
C GLU A 109 6.63 4.72 -9.76
N ILE A 110 5.86 4.01 -8.94
CA ILE A 110 4.85 4.59 -8.05
C ILE A 110 5.50 5.59 -7.09
N TRP A 111 6.58 5.18 -6.42
CA TRP A 111 7.29 6.02 -5.45
C TRP A 111 7.91 7.26 -6.10
N ASN A 112 8.52 7.10 -7.26
CA ASN A 112 9.08 8.21 -8.04
C ASN A 112 7.98 9.16 -8.48
N TRP A 113 6.83 8.67 -8.95
CA TRP A 113 5.71 9.54 -9.27
C TRP A 113 5.18 10.28 -8.03
N ILE A 114 5.12 9.63 -6.86
CA ILE A 114 4.67 10.26 -5.61
C ILE A 114 5.66 11.36 -5.19
N ILE A 115 6.97 11.07 -5.14
CA ILE A 115 7.98 12.00 -4.63
C ILE A 115 8.43 13.01 -5.66
N VAL A 116 8.80 12.55 -6.85
CA VAL A 116 9.45 13.36 -7.89
C VAL A 116 8.42 14.02 -8.80
N GLY A 117 7.24 13.41 -8.95
CA GLY A 117 6.11 13.97 -9.68
C GLY A 117 5.94 13.50 -11.12
N GLU A 118 6.98 12.92 -11.72
CA GLU A 118 6.96 12.31 -13.05
C GLU A 118 7.64 10.93 -13.04
N GLY A 119 7.13 10.00 -13.86
CA GLY A 119 7.63 8.62 -13.94
C GLY A 119 8.93 8.45 -14.75
N HIS A 120 9.29 9.42 -15.59
CA HIS A 120 10.53 9.41 -16.38
C HIS A 120 11.24 10.77 -16.28
N ARG A 121 12.42 10.77 -15.64
CA ARG A 121 13.26 11.95 -15.49
C ARG A 121 13.94 12.27 -16.83
N PRO A 122 13.82 13.49 -17.40
CA PRO A 122 14.66 13.88 -18.52
C PRO A 122 16.13 13.89 -18.07
N GLU A 123 17.00 13.22 -18.82
CA GLU A 123 18.43 13.12 -18.54
C GLU A 123 19.05 14.53 -18.44
N GLY A 124 19.62 14.86 -17.27
CA GLY A 124 20.35 16.12 -17.04
C GLY A 124 19.75 17.12 -16.04
N MET A 125 18.51 16.96 -15.55
CA MET A 125 17.97 17.82 -14.47
C MET A 125 18.33 17.31 -13.07
N ALA A 126 18.67 18.21 -12.14
CA ALA A 126 18.88 17.87 -10.73
C ALA A 126 17.56 17.35 -10.09
N MET A 127 17.66 16.29 -9.28
CA MET A 127 16.49 15.70 -8.58
C MET A 127 15.72 16.74 -7.76
N GLU A 128 16.46 17.63 -7.11
CA GLU A 128 15.91 18.71 -6.29
C GLU A 128 15.00 19.64 -7.09
N TYR A 129 15.39 20.00 -8.32
CA TYR A 129 14.59 20.86 -9.19
C TYR A 129 13.30 20.19 -9.65
N ALA A 130 13.36 18.91 -10.02
CA ALA A 130 12.18 18.16 -10.44
C ALA A 130 11.17 18.00 -9.29
N VAL A 131 11.65 17.64 -8.09
CA VAL A 131 10.83 17.56 -6.88
C VAL A 131 10.23 18.93 -6.56
N ALA A 132 11.03 19.99 -6.55
CA ALA A 132 10.58 21.33 -6.23
C ALA A 132 9.50 21.82 -7.22
N SER A 133 9.70 21.64 -8.53
CA SER A 133 8.75 22.08 -9.56
C SER A 133 7.39 21.35 -9.45
N ASN A 134 7.44 20.03 -9.29
CA ASN A 134 6.24 19.21 -9.15
C ASN A 134 5.46 19.48 -7.86
N TRP A 135 6.16 19.54 -6.72
CA TRP A 135 5.53 19.83 -5.44
C TRP A 135 5.02 21.25 -5.35
N LEU A 136 5.74 22.23 -5.92
CA LEU A 136 5.26 23.61 -6.00
C LEU A 136 3.92 23.69 -6.75
N LEU A 137 3.77 22.95 -7.84
CA LEU A 137 2.51 22.88 -8.57
C LEU A 137 1.40 22.18 -7.79
N ARG A 138 1.69 21.02 -7.17
CA ARG A 138 0.71 20.30 -6.35
C ARG A 138 0.22 21.15 -5.17
N VAL A 139 1.14 21.81 -4.48
CA VAL A 139 0.83 22.74 -3.39
C VAL A 139 0.07 23.95 -3.91
N GLY A 140 0.46 24.50 -5.07
CA GLY A 140 -0.27 25.60 -5.71
C GLY A 140 -1.73 25.23 -6.02
N VAL A 141 -1.97 24.03 -6.56
CA VAL A 141 -3.32 23.51 -6.79
C VAL A 141 -4.07 23.35 -5.47
N LEU A 142 -3.44 22.80 -4.44
CA LEU A 142 -4.05 22.63 -3.12
C LEU A 142 -4.43 23.98 -2.48
N ILE A 143 -3.53 24.96 -2.54
CA ILE A 143 -3.78 26.33 -2.07
C ILE A 143 -4.92 26.96 -2.87
N LEU A 144 -4.97 26.75 -4.18
CA LEU A 144 -6.02 27.31 -5.03
C LEU A 144 -7.40 26.70 -4.72
N VAL A 145 -7.49 25.37 -4.61
CA VAL A 145 -8.73 24.68 -4.22
C VAL A 145 -9.18 25.11 -2.83
N THR A 146 -8.25 25.17 -1.88
CA THR A 146 -8.50 25.64 -0.51
C THR A 146 -8.96 27.10 -0.51
N GLY A 147 -8.31 27.95 -1.30
CA GLY A 147 -8.64 29.36 -1.47
C GLY A 147 -10.04 29.56 -2.03
N ILE A 148 -10.48 28.72 -2.98
CA ILE A 148 -11.86 28.72 -3.47
C ILE A 148 -12.84 28.32 -2.36
N GLY A 149 -12.51 27.33 -1.54
CA GLY A 149 -13.31 26.95 -0.37
C GLY A 149 -13.43 28.09 0.65
N PHE A 150 -12.32 28.74 1.00
CA PHE A 150 -12.32 29.90 1.88
C PHE A 150 -13.05 31.10 1.28
N PHE A 151 -12.93 31.32 -0.02
CA PHE A 151 -13.67 32.36 -0.73
C PHE A 151 -15.19 32.10 -0.66
N LEU A 152 -15.64 30.86 -0.87
CA LEU A 152 -17.05 30.49 -0.71
C LEU A 152 -17.52 30.77 0.72
N LYS A 153 -16.76 30.34 1.73
CA LYS A 153 -17.05 30.60 3.14
C LYS A 153 -17.12 32.11 3.44
N TYR A 154 -16.11 32.86 3.02
CA TYR A 154 -16.06 34.32 3.21
C TYR A 154 -17.23 35.03 2.53
N SER A 155 -17.60 34.57 1.32
CA SER A 155 -18.75 35.11 0.61
C SER A 155 -20.05 34.85 1.36
N ILE A 156 -20.22 33.66 1.97
CA ILE A 156 -21.35 33.30 2.85
C ILE A 156 -21.42 34.25 4.03
N ASP A 157 -20.33 34.34 4.80
CA ASP A 157 -20.27 35.08 6.06
C ASP A 157 -20.56 36.60 5.87
N ASN A 158 -20.22 37.16 4.70
CA ASN A 158 -20.40 38.58 4.40
C ASN A 158 -21.59 38.88 3.46
N GLY A 159 -22.36 37.87 3.04
CA GLY A 159 -23.51 38.07 2.14
C GLY A 159 -23.19 38.69 0.78
N LEU A 160 -21.95 38.57 0.29
CA LEU A 160 -21.46 39.33 -0.88
C LEU A 160 -22.11 38.92 -2.20
N LEU A 161 -22.47 37.64 -2.36
CA LEU A 161 -22.98 37.07 -3.60
C LEU A 161 -24.13 36.12 -3.29
N GLY A 162 -25.14 36.04 -4.18
CA GLY A 162 -26.18 35.03 -4.08
C GLY A 162 -25.61 33.61 -4.22
N GLU A 163 -26.27 32.62 -3.62
CA GLU A 163 -25.84 31.21 -3.61
C GLU A 163 -25.61 30.67 -5.04
N GLN A 164 -26.52 30.98 -5.96
CA GLN A 164 -26.42 30.62 -7.38
C GLN A 164 -25.18 31.23 -8.04
N ALA A 165 -24.86 32.50 -7.74
CA ALA A 165 -23.71 33.18 -8.31
C ALA A 165 -22.38 32.60 -7.79
N ARG A 166 -22.32 32.19 -6.51
CA ARG A 166 -21.13 31.56 -5.92
C ARG A 166 -20.81 30.23 -6.61
N VAL A 167 -21.81 29.37 -6.77
CA VAL A 167 -21.67 28.07 -7.46
C VAL A 167 -21.33 28.29 -8.94
N ALA A 168 -21.99 29.24 -9.61
CA ALA A 168 -21.69 29.54 -11.01
C ALA A 168 -20.25 30.01 -11.21
N LEU A 169 -19.75 30.90 -10.34
CA LEU A 169 -18.36 31.37 -10.39
C LEU A 169 -17.35 30.24 -10.12
N SER A 170 -17.64 29.34 -9.18
CA SER A 170 -16.73 28.21 -8.89
C SER A 170 -16.71 27.21 -10.04
N VAL A 171 -17.87 26.93 -10.67
CA VAL A 171 -17.96 26.12 -11.89
C VAL A 171 -17.20 26.78 -13.04
N LEU A 172 -17.39 28.09 -13.27
CA LEU A 172 -16.67 28.83 -14.31
C LEU A 172 -15.16 28.83 -14.07
N ALA A 173 -14.71 28.96 -12.82
CA ALA A 173 -13.31 28.84 -12.46
C ALA A 173 -12.77 27.43 -12.77
N GLY A 174 -13.48 26.38 -12.36
CA GLY A 174 -13.09 25.00 -12.64
C GLY A 174 -13.03 24.67 -14.13
N VAL A 175 -14.05 25.06 -14.90
CA VAL A 175 -14.07 24.93 -16.36
C VAL A 175 -12.95 25.75 -17.00
N GLY A 176 -12.75 27.00 -16.55
CA GLY A 176 -11.69 27.88 -17.05
C GLY A 176 -10.29 27.29 -16.83
N MET A 177 -10.05 26.68 -15.67
CA MET A 177 -8.84 25.93 -15.38
C MET A 177 -8.67 24.74 -16.33
N ILE A 178 -9.71 23.92 -16.52
CA ILE A 178 -9.64 22.78 -17.45
C ILE A 178 -9.33 23.25 -18.87
N VAL A 179 -10.04 24.27 -19.37
CA VAL A 179 -9.85 24.83 -20.71
C VAL A 179 -8.44 25.42 -20.87
N GLY A 180 -7.95 26.15 -19.88
CA GLY A 180 -6.57 26.63 -19.84
C GLY A 180 -5.56 25.48 -19.84
N GLY A 181 -5.86 24.41 -19.09
CA GLY A 181 -5.04 23.21 -18.99
C GLY A 181 -4.92 22.54 -20.35
N VAL A 182 -6.07 22.27 -21.01
CA VAL A 182 -6.13 21.68 -22.36
C VAL A 182 -5.38 22.53 -23.38
N ARG A 183 -5.49 23.87 -23.33
CA ARG A 183 -4.76 24.74 -24.27
C ARG A 183 -3.24 24.75 -24.07
N LEU A 184 -2.77 24.44 -22.87
CA LEU A 184 -1.35 24.38 -22.55
C LEU A 184 -0.74 22.99 -22.81
N VAL A 185 -1.56 22.01 -23.19
CA VAL A 185 -1.09 20.68 -23.59
C VAL A 185 -0.20 20.80 -24.82
N GLY A 186 1.02 20.26 -24.75
CA GLY A 186 2.00 20.29 -25.84
C GLY A 186 2.91 21.52 -25.86
N SER A 187 2.73 22.47 -24.95
CA SER A 187 3.68 23.57 -24.74
C SER A 187 4.81 23.15 -23.78
N LYS A 188 5.81 24.03 -23.59
CA LYS A 188 6.89 23.87 -22.58
C LYS A 188 6.36 23.77 -21.14
N TYR A 189 5.07 24.01 -20.92
CA TYR A 189 4.39 24.04 -19.64
C TYR A 189 3.52 22.78 -19.38
N HIS A 190 3.93 21.62 -19.89
CA HIS A 190 3.18 20.37 -19.73
C HIS A 190 2.80 20.09 -18.27
N LEU A 191 3.72 20.32 -17.34
CA LEU A 191 3.48 20.07 -15.92
C LEU A 191 2.45 21.03 -15.31
N PHE A 192 2.46 22.31 -15.73
CA PHE A 192 1.44 23.27 -15.33
C PHE A 192 0.06 22.91 -15.92
N SER A 193 0.01 22.39 -17.15
CA SER A 193 -1.22 21.89 -17.77
C SER A 193 -1.85 20.77 -16.93
N GLN A 194 -1.06 19.78 -16.50
CA GLN A 194 -1.57 18.69 -15.64
C GLN A 194 -2.11 19.20 -14.31
N GLY A 195 -1.40 20.14 -13.66
CA GLY A 195 -1.86 20.77 -12.42
C GLY A 195 -3.18 21.52 -12.60
N LEU A 196 -3.30 22.28 -13.70
CA LEU A 196 -4.51 23.06 -13.99
C LEU A 196 -5.71 22.17 -14.33
N LEU A 197 -5.49 21.06 -15.04
CA LEU A 197 -6.51 20.04 -15.31
C LEU A 197 -6.98 19.37 -14.02
N GLY A 198 -6.05 18.85 -13.21
CA GLY A 198 -6.38 18.19 -11.94
C GLY A 198 -7.06 19.14 -10.96
N GLY A 199 -6.53 20.36 -10.83
CA GLY A 199 -7.12 21.41 -10.01
C GLY A 199 -8.52 21.81 -10.49
N GLY A 200 -8.73 21.96 -11.79
CA GLY A 200 -10.05 22.27 -12.34
C GLY A 200 -11.08 21.17 -12.06
N ILE A 201 -10.70 19.89 -12.18
CA ILE A 201 -11.55 18.76 -11.78
C ILE A 201 -11.87 18.81 -10.27
N ALA A 202 -10.88 19.07 -9.41
CA ALA A 202 -11.10 19.22 -7.98
C ALA A 202 -12.06 20.36 -7.64
N VAL A 203 -11.92 21.51 -8.32
CA VAL A 203 -12.83 22.66 -8.17
C VAL A 203 -14.23 22.34 -8.65
N LEU A 204 -14.40 21.61 -9.75
CA LEU A 204 -15.73 21.17 -10.20
C LEU A 204 -16.39 20.23 -9.19
N TYR A 205 -15.66 19.26 -8.66
CA TYR A 205 -16.14 18.39 -7.59
C TYR A 205 -16.60 19.18 -6.37
N PHE A 206 -15.74 20.11 -5.92
CA PHE A 206 -16.05 20.96 -4.79
C PHE A 206 -17.28 21.85 -5.04
N SER A 207 -17.43 22.37 -6.26
CA SER A 207 -18.57 23.20 -6.67
C SER A 207 -19.89 22.44 -6.61
N VAL A 208 -19.92 21.22 -7.15
CA VAL A 208 -21.12 20.36 -7.13
C VAL A 208 -21.45 19.94 -5.70
N PHE A 209 -20.43 19.57 -4.91
CA PHE A 209 -20.61 19.24 -3.50
C PHE A 209 -21.13 20.44 -2.69
N ALA A 210 -20.57 21.63 -2.89
CA ALA A 210 -21.00 22.85 -2.20
C ALA A 210 -22.45 23.22 -2.55
N ALA A 211 -22.86 23.06 -3.81
CA ALA A 211 -24.23 23.28 -4.26
C ALA A 211 -25.25 22.42 -3.50
N HIS A 212 -24.89 21.18 -3.16
CA HIS A 212 -25.76 20.31 -2.37
C HIS A 212 -25.63 20.53 -0.86
N SER A 213 -24.42 20.47 -0.32
CA SER A 213 -24.17 20.40 1.13
C SER A 213 -24.23 21.75 1.84
N PHE A 214 -23.82 22.85 1.18
CA PHE A 214 -23.80 24.16 1.81
C PHE A 214 -25.00 25.02 1.41
N TYR A 215 -25.47 24.87 0.18
CA TYR A 215 -26.51 25.75 -0.35
C TYR A 215 -27.86 25.06 -0.57
N HIS A 216 -27.94 23.72 -0.50
CA HIS A 216 -29.16 22.97 -0.77
C HIS A 216 -29.84 23.32 -2.12
N LEU A 217 -29.07 23.81 -3.10
CA LEU A 217 -29.54 24.15 -4.45
C LEU A 217 -29.92 22.91 -5.25
N LEU A 218 -29.27 21.79 -4.96
CA LEU A 218 -29.45 20.53 -5.66
C LEU A 218 -29.84 19.44 -4.68
N GLU A 219 -30.74 18.56 -5.11
CA GLU A 219 -31.06 17.34 -4.38
C GLU A 219 -29.95 16.28 -4.55
N ALA A 220 -30.00 15.21 -3.75
CA ALA A 220 -28.97 14.17 -3.75
C ALA A 220 -28.79 13.49 -5.12
N TYR A 221 -29.89 13.12 -5.80
CA TYR A 221 -29.85 12.42 -7.10
C TYR A 221 -29.18 13.23 -8.23
N PRO A 222 -29.58 14.50 -8.53
CA PRO A 222 -28.91 15.29 -9.56
C PRO A 222 -27.45 15.61 -9.19
N THR A 223 -27.15 15.78 -7.90
CA THR A 223 -25.78 16.00 -7.43
C THR A 223 -24.90 14.77 -7.69
N PHE A 224 -25.41 13.58 -7.38
CA PHE A 224 -24.72 12.31 -7.66
C PHE A 224 -24.47 12.14 -9.17
N ALA A 225 -25.47 12.42 -10.01
CA ALA A 225 -25.33 12.37 -11.47
C ALA A 225 -24.27 13.36 -12.00
N LEU A 226 -24.24 14.59 -11.47
CA LEU A 226 -23.22 15.57 -11.83
C LEU A 226 -21.82 15.15 -11.38
N MET A 227 -21.66 14.59 -10.18
CA MET A 227 -20.36 14.09 -9.72
C MET A 227 -19.87 12.92 -10.59
N ILE A 228 -20.77 12.01 -11.02
CA ILE A 228 -20.46 10.98 -12.01
C ILE A 228 -19.99 11.60 -13.32
N LEU A 229 -20.71 12.62 -13.82
CA LEU A 229 -20.33 13.31 -15.05
C LEU A 229 -18.94 13.94 -14.95
N VAL A 230 -18.62 14.59 -13.82
CA VAL A 230 -17.28 15.14 -13.57
C VAL A 230 -16.23 14.03 -13.53
N THR A 231 -16.54 12.90 -12.89
CA THR A 231 -15.66 11.70 -12.87
C THR A 231 -15.37 11.20 -14.29
N ALA A 232 -16.42 11.04 -15.10
CA ALA A 232 -16.32 10.54 -16.46
C ALA A 232 -15.55 11.51 -17.36
N CYS A 233 -15.81 12.81 -17.25
CA CYS A 233 -15.03 13.84 -17.92
C CYS A 233 -13.55 13.79 -17.51
N ALA A 234 -13.25 13.66 -16.22
CA ALA A 234 -11.88 13.53 -15.73
C ALA A 234 -11.19 12.27 -16.29
N ALA A 235 -11.89 11.13 -16.33
CA ALA A 235 -11.38 9.89 -16.92
C ALA A 235 -11.08 10.04 -18.42
N VAL A 236 -11.98 10.65 -19.19
CA VAL A 236 -11.78 10.90 -20.63
C VAL A 236 -10.60 11.85 -20.86
N LEU A 237 -10.49 12.92 -20.06
CA LEU A 237 -9.37 13.85 -20.12
C LEU A 237 -8.05 13.17 -19.75
N ALA A 238 -8.04 12.33 -18.72
CA ALA A 238 -6.86 11.59 -18.29
C ALA A 238 -6.35 10.67 -19.41
N ILE A 239 -7.24 9.94 -20.10
CA ILE A 239 -6.85 9.09 -21.24
C ILE A 239 -6.32 9.93 -22.40
N ARG A 240 -7.03 10.99 -22.79
CA ARG A 240 -6.67 11.82 -23.96
C ARG A 240 -5.39 12.61 -23.77
N LEU A 241 -5.14 13.08 -22.56
CA LEU A 241 -4.03 13.98 -22.24
C LEU A 241 -2.86 13.22 -21.57
N ASP A 242 -2.98 11.90 -21.45
CA ASP A 242 -2.00 11.01 -20.83
C ASP A 242 -1.59 11.45 -19.42
N SER A 243 -2.56 11.96 -18.66
CA SER A 243 -2.31 12.54 -17.33
C SER A 243 -2.75 11.60 -16.23
N MET A 244 -1.78 10.90 -15.65
CA MET A 244 -1.96 10.06 -14.47
C MET A 244 -2.50 10.84 -13.26
N LEU A 245 -2.11 12.11 -13.11
CA LEU A 245 -2.57 13.00 -12.03
C LEU A 245 -4.08 13.23 -12.11
N VAL A 246 -4.60 13.54 -13.31
CA VAL A 246 -6.04 13.71 -13.53
C VAL A 246 -6.81 12.40 -13.27
N ALA A 247 -6.23 11.26 -13.66
CA ALA A 247 -6.84 9.97 -13.41
C ALA A 247 -6.96 9.66 -11.91
N ILE A 248 -5.93 9.99 -11.12
CA ILE A 248 -5.94 9.82 -9.67
C ILE A 248 -7.00 10.70 -9.02
N PHE A 249 -7.16 11.96 -9.46
CA PHE A 249 -8.25 12.81 -9.00
C PHE A 249 -9.63 12.24 -9.36
N ALA A 250 -9.78 11.64 -10.55
CA ALA A 250 -11.02 10.97 -10.94
C ALA A 250 -11.34 9.78 -10.01
N ILE A 251 -10.33 8.96 -9.67
CA ILE A 251 -10.49 7.83 -8.75
C ILE A 251 -10.86 8.32 -7.35
N ILE A 252 -10.09 9.25 -6.80
CA ILE A 252 -10.34 9.80 -5.46
C ILE A 252 -11.72 10.45 -5.40
N GLY A 253 -12.05 11.33 -6.36
CA GLY A 253 -13.36 11.98 -6.43
C GLY A 253 -14.50 10.98 -6.59
N GLY A 254 -14.33 9.97 -7.45
CA GLY A 254 -15.30 8.92 -7.69
C GLY A 254 -15.61 8.14 -6.42
N TYR A 255 -14.60 7.61 -5.73
CA TYR A 255 -14.81 6.86 -4.49
C TYR A 255 -15.22 7.75 -3.31
N CYS A 256 -14.85 9.03 -3.27
CA CYS A 256 -15.33 9.97 -2.26
C CYS A 256 -16.80 10.38 -2.44
N THR A 257 -17.34 10.34 -3.67
CA THR A 257 -18.72 10.75 -3.98
C THR A 257 -19.79 10.14 -3.05
N PRO A 258 -19.86 8.81 -2.86
CA PRO A 258 -20.84 8.20 -1.96
C PRO A 258 -20.64 8.56 -0.49
N ILE A 259 -19.40 8.85 -0.06
CA ILE A 259 -19.12 9.29 1.31
C ILE A 259 -19.67 10.71 1.52
N LEU A 260 -19.43 11.59 0.54
CA LEU A 260 -19.86 12.99 0.57
C LEU A 260 -21.37 13.16 0.46
N LEU A 261 -22.04 12.28 -0.29
CA LEU A 261 -23.49 12.29 -0.51
C LEU A 261 -24.24 11.24 0.33
N SER A 262 -23.62 10.73 1.39
CA SER A 262 -24.23 9.71 2.24
C SER A 262 -25.52 10.25 2.86
N THR A 263 -26.64 9.61 2.54
CA THR A 263 -27.97 9.96 3.05
C THR A 263 -28.27 9.35 4.42
N GLY A 264 -27.33 8.58 4.99
CA GLY A 264 -27.52 7.83 6.23
C GLY A 264 -28.42 6.60 6.11
N GLN A 265 -29.01 6.36 4.93
CA GLN A 265 -29.82 5.18 4.64
C GLN A 265 -28.93 4.04 4.12
N VAL A 266 -29.18 2.82 4.60
CA VAL A 266 -28.44 1.63 4.14
C VAL A 266 -28.98 1.21 2.77
N ASN A 267 -28.20 1.46 1.72
CA ASN A 267 -28.51 1.03 0.36
C ASN A 267 -27.29 0.33 -0.27
N PHE A 268 -27.14 -0.97 0.03
CA PHE A 268 -26.06 -1.78 -0.53
C PHE A 268 -26.10 -1.88 -2.06
N PRO A 269 -27.25 -2.14 -2.71
CA PRO A 269 -27.30 -2.26 -4.17
C PRO A 269 -26.85 -0.99 -4.89
N GLY A 270 -27.28 0.18 -4.42
CA GLY A 270 -26.89 1.45 -5.03
C GLY A 270 -25.39 1.73 -4.89
N LEU A 271 -24.86 1.62 -3.67
CA LEU A 271 -23.45 1.87 -3.39
C LEU A 271 -22.53 0.89 -4.14
N PHE A 272 -22.82 -0.41 -4.06
CA PHE A 272 -21.97 -1.43 -4.64
C PHE A 272 -22.09 -1.49 -6.17
N SER A 273 -23.25 -1.22 -6.76
CA SER A 273 -23.38 -1.05 -8.22
C SER A 273 -22.51 0.10 -8.72
N TYR A 274 -22.53 1.22 -8.01
CA TYR A 274 -21.72 2.39 -8.34
C TYR A 274 -20.21 2.08 -8.24
N MET A 275 -19.78 1.43 -7.15
CA MET A 275 -18.39 1.02 -6.98
C MET A 275 -17.93 0.02 -8.05
N LEU A 276 -18.81 -0.91 -8.44
CA LEU A 276 -18.52 -1.87 -9.50
C LEU A 276 -18.37 -1.16 -10.84
N LEU A 277 -19.26 -0.22 -11.14
CA LEU A 277 -19.18 0.62 -12.35
C LEU A 277 -17.86 1.41 -12.39
N LEU A 278 -17.44 2.01 -11.27
CA LEU A 278 -16.14 2.68 -11.16
C LEU A 278 -14.98 1.71 -11.40
N GLY A 279 -15.02 0.53 -10.76
CA GLY A 279 -14.02 -0.50 -10.95
C GLY A 279 -13.89 -0.93 -12.41
N VAL A 280 -15.01 -1.11 -13.13
CA VAL A 280 -15.02 -1.46 -14.55
C VAL A 280 -14.45 -0.31 -15.38
N GLY A 281 -14.77 0.94 -15.05
CA GLY A 281 -14.19 2.12 -15.71
C GLY A 281 -12.68 2.19 -15.53
N ILE A 282 -12.16 1.88 -14.34
CA ILE A 282 -10.73 1.88 -14.04
C ILE A 282 -10.04 0.71 -14.75
N LEU A 283 -10.66 -0.48 -14.78
CA LEU A 283 -10.18 -1.61 -15.57
C LEU A 283 -10.08 -1.25 -17.06
N ALA A 284 -11.08 -0.54 -17.60
CA ALA A 284 -11.06 -0.06 -18.98
C ALA A 284 -9.93 0.93 -19.22
N ILE A 285 -9.73 1.94 -18.36
CA ILE A 285 -8.59 2.87 -18.45
C ILE A 285 -7.27 2.08 -18.45
N ASN A 286 -7.18 1.09 -17.58
CA ASN A 286 -5.96 0.33 -17.41
C ASN A 286 -5.64 -0.56 -18.62
N TRP A 287 -6.67 -1.12 -19.26
CA TRP A 287 -6.52 -1.82 -20.54
C TRP A 287 -5.81 -0.94 -21.59
N TYR A 288 -6.13 0.36 -21.65
CA TYR A 288 -5.55 1.27 -22.64
C TYR A 288 -4.19 1.84 -22.24
N LYS A 289 -3.95 2.09 -20.94
CA LYS A 289 -2.79 2.89 -20.47
C LYS A 289 -1.78 2.12 -19.62
N GLN A 290 -2.12 0.92 -19.12
CA GLN A 290 -1.25 0.07 -18.30
C GLN A 290 -0.74 0.73 -17.00
N TRP A 291 -1.46 1.70 -16.45
CA TRP A 291 -1.09 2.35 -15.19
C TRP A 291 -1.45 1.49 -13.98
N HIS A 292 -0.49 0.70 -13.49
CA HIS A 292 -0.66 -0.20 -12.35
C HIS A 292 -1.16 0.52 -11.08
N LEU A 293 -0.69 1.74 -10.82
CA LEU A 293 -1.09 2.52 -9.64
C LEU A 293 -2.62 2.71 -9.56
N LEU A 294 -3.29 2.95 -10.69
CA LEU A 294 -4.74 3.18 -10.71
C LEU A 294 -5.50 1.94 -10.23
N ASN A 295 -5.02 0.74 -10.58
CA ASN A 295 -5.64 -0.50 -10.13
C ASN A 295 -5.46 -0.70 -8.62
N PHE A 296 -4.25 -0.48 -8.08
CA PHE A 296 -4.01 -0.57 -6.64
C PHE A 296 -4.84 0.45 -5.86
N LEU A 297 -4.96 1.67 -6.38
CA LEU A 297 -5.74 2.73 -5.75
C LEU A 297 -7.24 2.40 -5.77
N SER A 298 -7.75 1.89 -6.90
CA SER A 298 -9.12 1.40 -7.02
C SER A 298 -9.40 0.26 -6.05
N PHE A 299 -8.53 -0.76 -6.02
CA PHE A 299 -8.63 -1.91 -5.13
C PHE A 299 -8.72 -1.45 -3.67
N PHE A 300 -7.80 -0.58 -3.26
CA PHE A 300 -7.76 -0.03 -1.91
C PHE A 300 -9.04 0.71 -1.55
N PHE A 301 -9.47 1.69 -2.35
CA PHE A 301 -10.68 2.46 -2.05
C PHE A 301 -11.95 1.60 -2.11
N ASN A 302 -12.03 0.64 -3.03
CA ASN A 302 -13.16 -0.26 -3.14
C ASN A 302 -13.33 -1.09 -1.87
N TYR A 303 -12.28 -1.76 -1.40
CA TYR A 303 -12.37 -2.55 -0.18
C TYR A 303 -12.51 -1.70 1.08
N LEU A 304 -11.90 -0.51 1.11
CA LEU A 304 -12.09 0.44 2.21
C LEU A 304 -13.57 0.84 2.36
N LEU A 305 -14.23 1.21 1.27
CA LEU A 305 -15.65 1.54 1.27
C LEU A 305 -16.54 0.33 1.53
N PHE A 306 -16.19 -0.82 0.97
CA PHE A 306 -16.93 -2.06 1.20
C PHE A 306 -16.96 -2.40 2.69
N PHE A 307 -15.81 -2.41 3.36
CA PHE A 307 -15.74 -2.67 4.81
C PHE A 307 -16.38 -1.55 5.63
N GLY A 308 -16.30 -0.30 5.19
CA GLY A 308 -17.04 0.81 5.80
C GLY A 308 -18.55 0.59 5.75
N ALA A 309 -19.09 0.15 4.61
CA ALA A 309 -20.51 -0.16 4.45
C ALA A 309 -20.95 -1.38 5.26
N MET A 310 -20.08 -2.39 5.39
CA MET A 310 -20.33 -3.61 6.15
C MET A 310 -20.54 -3.39 7.65
N GLN A 311 -20.20 -2.22 8.20
CA GLN A 311 -20.48 -1.89 9.61
C GLN A 311 -21.98 -1.86 9.92
N ASN A 312 -22.83 -1.57 8.92
CA ASN A 312 -24.29 -1.53 9.05
C ASN A 312 -24.95 -2.79 8.44
N TYR A 313 -24.20 -3.89 8.35
CA TYR A 313 -24.69 -5.12 7.75
C TYR A 313 -25.62 -5.89 8.70
N GLU A 314 -26.73 -6.36 8.15
CA GLU A 314 -27.65 -7.29 8.79
C GLU A 314 -27.82 -8.52 7.89
N VAL A 315 -28.11 -9.68 8.49
CA VAL A 315 -28.25 -10.97 7.79
C VAL A 315 -29.30 -10.90 6.66
N GLY A 316 -30.33 -10.07 6.81
CA GLY A 316 -31.35 -9.85 5.78
C GLY A 316 -30.81 -9.30 4.45
N TYR A 317 -29.66 -8.63 4.45
CA TYR A 317 -29.03 -8.09 3.24
C TYR A 317 -28.09 -9.08 2.55
N PHE A 318 -28.01 -10.34 3.00
CA PHE A 318 -27.14 -11.36 2.42
C PHE A 318 -27.22 -11.43 0.90
N TRP A 319 -28.43 -11.51 0.33
CA TRP A 319 -28.62 -11.60 -1.11
C TRP A 319 -28.34 -10.31 -1.87
N GLN A 320 -28.24 -9.19 -1.17
CA GLN A 320 -27.80 -7.94 -1.77
C GLN A 320 -26.28 -7.88 -1.79
N VAL A 321 -25.57 -8.27 -0.73
CA VAL A 321 -24.11 -8.10 -0.61
C VAL A 321 -23.30 -9.15 -1.37
N LEU A 322 -23.67 -10.44 -1.26
CA LEU A 322 -22.86 -11.55 -1.80
C LEU A 322 -22.60 -11.45 -3.32
N PRO A 323 -23.59 -11.08 -4.17
CA PRO A 323 -23.35 -10.93 -5.60
C PRO A 323 -22.34 -9.82 -5.93
N TYR A 324 -22.39 -8.68 -5.24
CA TYR A 324 -21.41 -7.61 -5.46
C TYR A 324 -20.03 -7.96 -4.91
N LEU A 325 -19.94 -8.63 -3.76
CA LEU A 325 -18.67 -9.15 -3.24
C LEU A 325 -18.01 -10.09 -4.27
N THR A 326 -18.80 -10.96 -4.88
CA THR A 326 -18.35 -11.83 -5.99
C THR A 326 -17.95 -11.00 -7.21
N GLY A 327 -18.72 -9.98 -7.56
CA GLY A 327 -18.41 -9.04 -8.64
C GLY A 327 -17.07 -8.33 -8.45
N PHE A 328 -16.79 -7.80 -7.25
CA PHE A 328 -15.51 -7.18 -6.92
C PHE A 328 -14.36 -8.18 -7.00
N PHE A 329 -14.54 -9.38 -6.44
CA PHE A 329 -13.56 -10.44 -6.50
C PHE A 329 -13.20 -10.79 -7.96
N VAL A 330 -14.20 -11.02 -8.80
CA VAL A 330 -14.02 -11.31 -10.23
C VAL A 330 -13.36 -10.13 -10.93
N LEU A 331 -13.78 -8.90 -10.66
CA LEU A 331 -13.25 -7.69 -11.29
C LEU A 331 -11.75 -7.56 -11.05
N TYR A 332 -11.30 -7.60 -9.79
CA TYR A 332 -9.90 -7.44 -9.45
C TYR A 332 -9.03 -8.67 -9.79
N SER A 333 -9.61 -9.88 -9.75
CA SER A 333 -8.94 -11.08 -10.28
C SER A 333 -8.73 -10.97 -11.79
N THR A 334 -9.77 -10.50 -12.50
CA THR A 334 -9.72 -10.29 -13.95
C THR A 334 -8.68 -9.25 -14.31
N THR A 335 -8.54 -8.15 -13.56
CA THR A 335 -7.51 -7.15 -13.84
C THR A 335 -6.12 -7.78 -13.89
N VAL A 336 -5.76 -8.58 -12.89
CA VAL A 336 -4.46 -9.28 -12.83
C VAL A 336 -4.29 -10.25 -14.00
N LEU A 337 -5.32 -11.02 -14.33
CA LEU A 337 -5.29 -11.92 -15.49
C LEU A 337 -5.14 -11.18 -16.82
N LEU A 338 -5.87 -10.10 -16.98
CA LEU A 338 -5.96 -9.32 -18.20
C LEU A 338 -4.62 -8.67 -18.53
N PHE A 339 -3.92 -8.18 -17.50
CA PHE A 339 -2.52 -7.77 -17.62
C PHE A 339 -1.58 -8.90 -18.01
N CYS A 340 -1.69 -10.06 -17.35
CA CYS A 340 -0.86 -11.22 -17.66
C CYS A 340 -1.09 -11.75 -19.09
N LEU A 341 -2.34 -11.75 -19.54
CA LEU A 341 -2.78 -12.45 -20.74
C LEU A 341 -2.73 -11.60 -22.01
N VAL A 342 -3.03 -10.30 -21.92
CA VAL A 342 -3.15 -9.42 -23.08
C VAL A 342 -1.82 -8.74 -23.38
N ASN A 343 -1.05 -8.37 -22.36
CA ASN A 343 0.12 -7.51 -22.56
C ASN A 343 1.44 -8.29 -22.68
N GLN A 344 1.43 -9.62 -22.51
CA GLN A 344 2.65 -10.46 -22.44
C GLN A 344 3.71 -9.90 -21.45
N THR A 345 3.27 -9.08 -20.50
CA THR A 345 4.10 -8.57 -19.41
C THR A 345 4.22 -9.69 -18.39
N LYS A 346 5.46 -10.01 -18.04
CA LYS A 346 5.80 -11.04 -17.06
C LYS A 346 5.10 -10.70 -15.74
N SER A 347 4.34 -11.64 -15.18
CA SER A 347 3.60 -11.43 -13.93
C SER A 347 4.53 -10.89 -12.84
N THR A 348 4.05 -9.96 -12.03
CA THR A 348 4.84 -9.35 -10.98
C THR A 348 4.47 -9.94 -9.61
N LEU A 349 5.39 -9.94 -8.64
CA LEU A 349 5.06 -10.36 -7.27
C LEU A 349 3.88 -9.56 -6.70
N LEU A 350 3.79 -8.26 -7.02
CA LEU A 350 2.66 -7.40 -6.64
C LEU A 350 1.31 -7.91 -7.18
N ASP A 351 1.26 -8.47 -8.38
CA ASP A 351 0.03 -8.99 -8.98
C ASP A 351 -0.43 -10.26 -8.26
N LEU A 352 0.52 -11.13 -7.92
CA LEU A 352 0.27 -12.35 -7.16
C LEU A 352 -0.18 -12.02 -5.74
N LEU A 353 0.47 -11.05 -5.10
CA LEU A 353 0.11 -10.57 -3.78
C LEU A 353 -1.29 -9.92 -3.79
N ALA A 354 -1.61 -9.11 -4.80
CA ALA A 354 -2.94 -8.55 -4.97
C ALA A 354 -4.01 -9.63 -5.16
N LEU A 355 -3.70 -10.68 -5.93
CA LEU A 355 -4.59 -11.82 -6.13
C LEU A 355 -4.84 -12.59 -4.83
N ILE A 356 -3.79 -12.84 -4.03
CA ILE A 356 -3.89 -13.50 -2.72
C ILE A 356 -4.70 -12.65 -1.75
N ILE A 357 -4.43 -11.34 -1.67
CA ILE A 357 -5.19 -10.43 -0.80
C ILE A 357 -6.65 -10.40 -1.23
N ASN A 358 -6.94 -10.30 -2.53
CA ASN A 358 -8.30 -10.35 -3.07
C ASN A 358 -9.01 -11.66 -2.68
N ALA A 359 -8.32 -12.80 -2.83
CA ALA A 359 -8.83 -14.11 -2.43
C ALA A 359 -9.15 -14.17 -0.93
N ALA A 360 -8.22 -13.69 -0.11
CA ALA A 360 -8.34 -13.72 1.34
C ALA A 360 -9.49 -12.84 1.83
N ILE A 361 -9.64 -11.64 1.26
CA ILE A 361 -10.76 -10.74 1.56
C ILE A 361 -12.09 -11.38 1.15
N PHE A 362 -12.18 -11.90 -0.09
CA PHE A 362 -13.38 -12.56 -0.58
C PHE A 362 -13.75 -13.76 0.29
N PHE A 363 -12.80 -14.65 0.55
CA PHE A 363 -13.02 -15.85 1.34
C PHE A 363 -13.40 -15.53 2.78
N GLY A 364 -12.66 -14.65 3.47
CA GLY A 364 -12.94 -14.29 4.85
C GLY A 364 -14.31 -13.62 5.01
N THR A 365 -14.66 -12.72 4.08
CA THR A 365 -15.96 -12.05 4.08
C THR A 365 -17.09 -13.03 3.73
N ALA A 366 -16.95 -13.81 2.66
CA ALA A 366 -17.96 -14.78 2.25
C ALA A 366 -18.17 -15.87 3.30
N TYR A 367 -17.09 -16.35 3.95
CA TYR A 367 -17.16 -17.24 5.11
C TYR A 367 -18.06 -16.65 6.19
N HIS A 368 -17.78 -15.41 6.61
CA HIS A 368 -18.54 -14.75 7.67
C HIS A 368 -20.02 -14.56 7.31
N LEU A 369 -20.31 -14.11 6.08
CA LEU A 369 -21.67 -13.93 5.59
C LEU A 369 -22.46 -15.25 5.54
N VAL A 370 -21.85 -16.31 4.99
CA VAL A 370 -22.52 -17.59 4.78
C VAL A 370 -22.68 -18.37 6.09
N GLU A 371 -21.67 -18.38 6.95
CA GLU A 371 -21.75 -19.01 8.26
C GLU A 371 -22.87 -18.39 9.10
N THR A 372 -22.96 -17.07 9.12
CA THR A 372 -23.98 -16.34 9.89
C THR A 372 -25.39 -16.57 9.35
N ALA A 373 -25.56 -16.70 8.03
CA ALA A 373 -26.87 -16.81 7.40
C ALA A 373 -27.39 -18.26 7.25
N TYR A 374 -26.53 -19.22 6.92
CA TYR A 374 -26.91 -20.58 6.54
C TYR A 374 -26.11 -21.68 7.26
N GLY A 375 -25.10 -21.32 8.04
CA GLY A 375 -24.26 -22.26 8.78
C GLY A 375 -23.07 -22.83 7.99
N GLN A 376 -22.24 -23.60 8.68
CA GLN A 376 -20.89 -23.98 8.23
C GLN A 376 -20.85 -24.88 6.97
N ILE A 377 -21.91 -25.66 6.71
CA ILE A 377 -21.96 -26.56 5.55
C ILE A 377 -21.93 -25.78 4.23
N TRP A 378 -22.58 -24.63 4.17
CA TRP A 378 -22.63 -23.82 2.94
C TRP A 378 -21.31 -23.09 2.65
N VAL A 379 -20.48 -22.91 3.68
CA VAL A 379 -19.11 -22.39 3.52
C VAL A 379 -18.27 -23.35 2.67
N ALA A 380 -18.47 -24.66 2.80
CA ALA A 380 -17.77 -25.64 1.98
C ALA A 380 -18.08 -25.49 0.48
N LEU A 381 -19.27 -24.99 0.13
CA LEU A 381 -19.60 -24.69 -1.27
C LEU A 381 -18.78 -23.48 -1.77
N VAL A 382 -18.62 -22.45 -0.95
CA VAL A 382 -17.80 -21.27 -1.28
C VAL A 382 -16.33 -21.65 -1.45
N THR A 383 -15.77 -22.50 -0.59
CA THR A 383 -14.37 -22.97 -0.74
C THR A 383 -14.18 -23.75 -2.03
N VAL A 384 -15.11 -24.66 -2.36
CA VAL A 384 -15.07 -25.44 -3.60
C VAL A 384 -15.20 -24.54 -4.82
N ALA A 385 -16.10 -23.55 -4.80
CA ALA A 385 -16.25 -22.59 -5.88
C ALA A 385 -14.98 -21.75 -6.09
N LEU A 386 -14.35 -21.29 -5.00
CA LEU A 386 -13.11 -20.53 -5.04
C LEU A 386 -11.95 -21.38 -5.58
N ALA A 387 -11.85 -22.64 -5.15
CA ALA A 387 -10.86 -23.59 -5.68
C ALA A 387 -11.06 -23.83 -7.18
N ALA A 388 -12.31 -24.08 -7.61
CA ALA A 388 -12.64 -24.28 -9.02
C ALA A 388 -12.30 -23.04 -9.86
N PHE A 389 -12.54 -21.83 -9.33
CA PHE A 389 -12.18 -20.57 -9.98
C PHE A 389 -10.67 -20.48 -10.20
N TYR A 390 -9.85 -20.69 -9.16
CA TYR A 390 -8.40 -20.63 -9.30
C TYR A 390 -7.81 -21.76 -10.15
N VAL A 391 -8.32 -22.98 -10.05
CA VAL A 391 -7.92 -24.08 -10.96
C VAL A 391 -8.23 -23.70 -12.40
N SER A 392 -9.40 -23.11 -12.66
CA SER A 392 -9.75 -22.61 -13.99
C SER A 392 -8.81 -21.50 -14.44
N HIS A 393 -8.40 -20.59 -13.55
CA HIS A 393 -7.43 -19.53 -13.84
C HIS A 393 -6.08 -20.10 -14.23
N VAL A 394 -5.55 -21.03 -13.43
CA VAL A 394 -4.25 -21.69 -13.69
C VAL A 394 -4.31 -22.50 -14.99
N TYR A 395 -5.37 -23.30 -15.17
CA TYR A 395 -5.58 -24.08 -16.38
C TYR A 395 -5.61 -23.19 -17.63
N TYR A 396 -6.33 -22.08 -17.57
CA TYR A 396 -6.45 -21.14 -18.68
C TYR A 396 -5.12 -20.45 -19.01
N CYS A 397 -4.34 -20.05 -18.00
CA CYS A 397 -2.98 -19.53 -18.18
C CYS A 397 -2.04 -20.57 -18.81
N LEU A 398 -2.09 -21.81 -18.35
CA LEU A 398 -1.27 -22.92 -18.88
C LEU A 398 -1.66 -23.28 -20.32
N ALA A 399 -2.96 -23.38 -20.60
CA ALA A 399 -3.48 -23.71 -21.93
C ALA A 399 -3.12 -22.66 -22.98
N ARG A 400 -2.98 -21.38 -22.58
CA ARG A 400 -2.56 -20.29 -23.48
C ARG A 400 -1.04 -20.11 -23.62
N ARG A 401 -0.20 -20.98 -23.03
CA ARG A 401 1.28 -20.94 -23.10
C ARG A 401 1.87 -19.53 -22.93
N VAL A 402 1.74 -18.96 -21.73
CA VAL A 402 2.61 -17.85 -21.31
C VAL A 402 3.72 -18.47 -20.46
N ALA A 403 4.92 -18.56 -21.05
CA ALA A 403 6.19 -18.85 -20.38
C ALA A 403 7.05 -17.57 -20.31
#